data_AF-A0A0C3NCR9-F1
#
_entry.id   AF-A0A0C3NCR9-F1
#
_cell.length_a   1.000
_cell.length_b   1.000
_cell.length_c   1.000
_cell.angle_alpha   90.00
_cell.angle_beta   90.00
_cell.angle_gamma   90.00
#
_symmetry.space_group_name_H-M   'P 1'
#
loop_
_entity.id
_entity.type
_entity.pdbx_description
1 polymer ?
#
loop_
_entity_poly.entity_id
_entity_poly.type
_entity_poly.pdbx_seq_one_letter_code
_entity_poly.pdbx_strand_id
1 'polypeptide(L)'
;MSGRSTNNEKAVVPVSKDDEDEAELARMGYKQELSDSFQEICSAHPTSGGPYYWAAMLANPESAPLASWITGWFNLLGQVAVTTGISFACANFLSTVAEFGTSFVPTPKTTIGIYAAVLVSQGLINTFGVHLLKYLNNVSVWWHSLGTTSLVIAILARAPKHQSANFVFRTFIDGTGVNGNEGWGTRASHAYVCIIGLLMAQYTLTGYDASAHMTEETHNAAMAGSVGIIMALGVSAVLGWFLILGLLFSIQDLETTLSSSTGEPVAQIFLDTVGEKGAIVLMVIVIGAMYFCGTFSVTSNSRMMFAFARDGGIPGHKFFRRVDAKRGNPVRTVWLACTLSFCLALPSLGSSVAFSAATSIATIGLYISYGIPIALRVIYRERFVRGPFHLGAFSMPVAIGAVVWIAFIAIAFILPQANPVDSQTLNYSIVCVGIVALYSVGFWLISARNWFSGPIRQISATEMGVSNTSESEVSNNERAKNSETRY
;
A
#
# COMPACT_ATOMS: atom_id res chain seq x y z
N MET A 1 -57.25 -47.66 10.14
CA MET A 1 -56.03 -47.34 10.92
C MET A 1 -54.96 -46.95 9.91
N SER A 2 -54.66 -45.66 9.81
CA SER A 2 -53.88 -45.07 8.72
C SER A 2 -52.55 -44.52 9.25
N GLY A 3 -51.46 -45.00 8.65
CA GLY A 3 -50.20 -44.31 8.30
C GLY A 3 -49.47 -43.38 9.28
N ARG A 4 -48.20 -43.69 9.57
CA ARG A 4 -47.04 -42.87 9.13
C ARG A 4 -45.70 -43.49 9.57
N SER A 5 -44.85 -43.82 8.59
CA SER A 5 -43.41 -44.00 8.75
C SER A 5 -42.72 -42.63 8.60
N THR A 6 -41.85 -42.25 9.52
CA THR A 6 -41.02 -41.04 9.40
C THR A 6 -39.65 -41.41 8.84
N ASN A 7 -39.44 -41.10 7.56
CA ASN A 7 -38.12 -40.99 6.92
C ASN A 7 -37.38 -39.79 7.50
N ASN A 8 -36.11 -39.98 7.86
CA ASN A 8 -35.21 -38.93 8.32
C ASN A 8 -34.27 -38.56 7.15
N GLU A 9 -34.74 -37.70 6.25
CA GLU A 9 -33.91 -37.12 5.18
C GLU A 9 -33.12 -35.94 5.75
N LYS A 10 -31.78 -36.07 5.74
CA LYS A 10 -30.86 -34.96 5.99
C LYS A 10 -31.03 -33.95 4.85
N ALA A 11 -31.52 -32.76 5.18
CA ALA A 11 -31.54 -31.63 4.26
C ALA A 11 -30.10 -31.25 3.88
N VAL A 12 -29.72 -31.52 2.63
CA VAL A 12 -28.54 -30.93 2.00
C VAL A 12 -28.93 -29.50 1.66
N VAL A 13 -28.36 -28.54 2.40
CA VAL A 13 -28.50 -27.11 2.09
C VAL A 13 -27.77 -26.87 0.75
N PRO A 14 -28.42 -26.28 -0.26
CA PRO A 14 -27.73 -25.97 -1.51
C PRO A 14 -26.69 -24.88 -1.24
N VAL A 15 -25.43 -25.20 -1.58
CA VAL A 15 -24.33 -24.24 -1.62
C VAL A 15 -24.70 -23.18 -2.66
N SER A 16 -24.57 -21.89 -2.31
CA SER A 16 -24.98 -20.83 -3.22
C SER A 16 -24.01 -20.79 -4.41
N LYS A 17 -24.49 -20.33 -5.57
CA LYS A 17 -23.66 -20.27 -6.79
C LYS A 17 -22.42 -19.37 -6.60
N ASP A 18 -22.53 -18.39 -5.71
CA ASP A 18 -21.43 -17.50 -5.30
C ASP A 18 -20.34 -18.26 -4.53
N ASP A 19 -20.71 -19.27 -3.74
CA ASP A 19 -19.76 -20.11 -2.99
C ASP A 19 -19.00 -21.10 -3.92
N GLU A 20 -19.62 -21.53 -5.03
CA GLU A 20 -18.96 -22.36 -6.06
C GLU A 20 -17.96 -21.55 -6.89
N ASP A 21 -18.33 -20.33 -7.29
CA ASP A 21 -17.44 -19.40 -7.99
C ASP A 21 -16.26 -18.94 -7.08
N GLU A 22 -16.48 -18.74 -5.77
CA GLU A 22 -15.43 -18.49 -4.77
C GLU A 22 -14.48 -19.68 -4.58
N ALA A 23 -15.00 -20.91 -4.60
CA ALA A 23 -14.20 -22.12 -4.51
C ALA A 23 -13.36 -22.40 -5.78
N GLU A 24 -13.84 -21.95 -6.95
CA GLU A 24 -13.11 -22.05 -8.22
C GLU A 24 -11.99 -20.98 -8.30
N LEU A 25 -12.24 -19.77 -7.80
CA LEU A 25 -11.22 -18.71 -7.65
C LEU A 25 -10.09 -19.12 -6.69
N ALA A 26 -10.42 -19.81 -5.59
CA ALA A 26 -9.44 -20.36 -4.66
C ALA A 26 -8.56 -21.47 -5.26
N ARG A 27 -9.01 -22.13 -6.35
CA ARG A 27 -8.25 -23.17 -7.05
C ARG A 27 -7.30 -22.62 -8.12
N MET A 28 -7.39 -21.34 -8.49
CA MET A 28 -6.68 -20.78 -9.64
C MET A 28 -5.40 -19.96 -9.36
N GLY A 29 -4.93 -19.79 -8.11
CA GLY A 29 -3.80 -18.90 -7.81
C GLY A 29 -2.62 -19.55 -7.09
N TYR A 30 -1.59 -19.99 -7.80
CA TYR A 30 -0.31 -20.44 -7.21
C TYR A 30 0.67 -19.25 -7.10
N LYS A 31 1.24 -19.03 -5.89
CA LYS A 31 2.26 -18.04 -5.44
C LYS A 31 1.77 -16.64 -4.96
N GLN A 32 1.12 -16.59 -3.79
CA GLN A 32 0.85 -15.34 -3.05
C GLN A 32 1.12 -15.45 -1.52
N GLU A 33 2.20 -16.12 -1.11
CA GLU A 33 2.43 -16.57 0.28
C GLU A 33 2.40 -15.45 1.35
N LEU A 34 2.95 -14.28 1.04
CA LEU A 34 3.01 -13.15 1.97
C LEU A 34 1.62 -12.60 2.31
N SER A 35 0.80 -12.45 1.28
CA SER A 35 -0.53 -11.85 1.40
C SER A 35 -1.47 -12.76 2.15
N ASP A 36 -1.42 -14.05 1.85
CA ASP A 36 -2.35 -15.04 2.38
C ASP A 36 -2.20 -15.16 3.91
N SER A 37 -0.97 -15.06 4.43
CA SER A 37 -0.72 -15.01 5.88
C SER A 37 -1.21 -13.73 6.55
N PHE A 38 -1.13 -12.60 5.86
CA PHE A 38 -1.61 -11.31 6.33
C PHE A 38 -3.15 -11.26 6.34
N GLN A 39 -3.79 -11.89 5.36
CA GLN A 39 -5.25 -12.01 5.25
C GLN A 39 -5.86 -12.86 6.37
N GLU A 40 -5.26 -14.00 6.75
CA GLU A 40 -5.76 -14.79 7.87
C GLU A 40 -5.82 -13.98 9.17
N ILE A 41 -4.82 -13.11 9.37
CA ILE A 41 -4.74 -12.22 10.53
C ILE A 41 -5.79 -11.10 10.41
N CYS A 42 -5.96 -10.52 9.22
CA CYS A 42 -7.00 -9.53 8.92
C CYS A 42 -8.41 -10.10 9.16
N SER A 43 -8.65 -11.33 8.72
CA SER A 43 -9.92 -12.04 8.91
C SER A 43 -10.21 -12.36 10.36
N ALA A 44 -9.19 -12.76 11.12
CA ALA A 44 -9.32 -13.02 12.55
C ALA A 44 -9.60 -11.74 13.35
N HIS A 45 -9.04 -10.59 12.92
CA HIS A 45 -9.13 -9.31 13.64
C HIS A 45 -9.37 -8.12 12.69
N PRO A 46 -10.59 -7.97 12.13
CA PRO A 46 -10.91 -6.91 11.19
C PRO A 46 -11.06 -5.56 11.91
N THR A 47 -9.96 -4.83 12.07
CA THR A 47 -9.94 -3.52 12.74
C THR A 47 -9.12 -2.52 11.93
N SER A 48 -9.50 -1.24 11.99
CA SER A 48 -8.78 -0.15 11.30
C SER A 48 -7.35 0.04 11.83
N GLY A 49 -7.02 -0.57 13.00
CA GLY A 49 -5.69 -0.59 13.57
C GLY A 49 -4.68 -1.44 12.78
N GLY A 50 -5.14 -2.34 11.90
CA GLY A 50 -4.28 -3.06 10.96
C GLY A 50 -3.07 -3.75 11.64
N PRO A 51 -1.85 -3.65 11.08
CA PRO A 51 -0.69 -4.42 11.53
C PRO A 51 -0.31 -4.24 13.01
N TYR A 52 -0.41 -3.03 13.57
CA TYR A 52 0.02 -2.79 14.95
C TYR A 52 -0.96 -3.40 15.96
N TYR A 53 -2.25 -3.39 15.64
CA TYR A 53 -3.27 -4.02 16.47
C TYR A 53 -3.07 -5.54 16.49
N TRP A 54 -2.82 -6.13 15.32
CA TRP A 54 -2.56 -7.56 15.19
C TRP A 54 -1.29 -8.00 15.93
N ALA A 55 -0.22 -7.20 15.86
CA ALA A 55 0.99 -7.48 16.61
C ALA A 55 0.72 -7.52 18.13
N ALA A 56 -0.12 -6.62 18.65
CA ALA A 56 -0.49 -6.62 20.07
C ALA A 56 -1.34 -7.84 20.46
N MET A 57 -2.24 -8.28 19.57
CA MET A 57 -3.15 -9.39 19.86
C MET A 57 -2.48 -10.77 19.76
N LEU A 58 -1.48 -10.90 18.88
CA LEU A 58 -0.73 -12.14 18.67
C LEU A 58 0.45 -12.31 19.64
N ALA A 59 1.00 -11.21 20.15
CA ALA A 59 2.11 -11.25 21.09
C ALA A 59 1.68 -11.71 22.50
N ASN A 60 2.63 -12.22 23.27
CA ASN A 60 2.42 -12.44 24.70
C ASN A 60 2.09 -11.13 25.42
N PRO A 61 1.26 -11.14 26.49
CA PRO A 61 0.80 -9.93 27.18
C PRO A 61 1.93 -8.96 27.60
N GLU A 62 3.08 -9.49 28.00
CA GLU A 62 4.25 -8.70 28.40
C GLU A 62 4.93 -7.99 27.21
N SER A 63 4.93 -8.64 26.04
CA SER A 63 5.55 -8.13 24.80
C SER A 63 4.59 -7.38 23.89
N ALA A 64 3.28 -7.48 24.14
CA ALA A 64 2.23 -6.92 23.28
C ALA A 64 2.34 -5.39 23.09
N PRO A 65 2.60 -4.59 24.13
CA PRO A 65 2.80 -3.16 23.97
C PRO A 65 4.04 -2.82 23.12
N LEU A 66 5.15 -3.53 23.30
CA LEU A 66 6.39 -3.33 22.54
C LEU A 66 6.22 -3.72 21.06
N ALA A 67 5.64 -4.89 20.80
CA ALA A 67 5.39 -5.36 19.45
C ALA A 67 4.46 -4.41 18.68
N SER A 68 3.38 -3.97 19.33
CA SER A 68 2.47 -2.96 18.79
C SER A 68 3.17 -1.63 18.52
N TRP A 69 4.05 -1.18 19.42
CA TRP A 69 4.77 0.08 19.29
C TRP A 69 5.70 0.08 18.08
N ILE A 70 6.56 -0.94 17.97
CA ILE A 70 7.51 -1.06 16.86
C ILE A 70 6.75 -1.17 15.53
N THR A 71 5.77 -2.08 15.45
CA THR A 71 4.96 -2.25 14.25
C THR A 71 4.24 -0.97 13.84
N GLY A 72 3.67 -0.24 14.81
CA GLY A 72 2.97 1.02 14.55
C GLY A 72 3.88 2.10 13.96
N TRP A 73 5.10 2.28 14.47
CA TRP A 73 6.02 3.29 13.95
C TRP A 73 6.58 2.95 12.56
N PHE A 74 6.95 1.68 12.35
CA PHE A 74 7.40 1.23 11.03
C PHE A 74 6.29 1.31 9.99
N ASN A 75 5.05 0.99 10.37
CA ASN A 75 3.89 1.14 9.49
C ASN A 75 3.59 2.62 9.20
N LEU A 76 3.57 3.50 10.22
CA LEU A 76 3.30 4.93 10.05
C LEU A 76 4.29 5.59 9.11
N LEU A 77 5.59 5.39 9.35
CA LEU A 77 6.63 6.00 8.54
C LEU A 77 6.70 5.38 7.15
N GLY A 78 6.43 4.08 7.04
CA GLY A 78 6.27 3.38 5.77
C GLY A 78 5.15 4.00 4.92
N GLN A 79 3.97 4.18 5.50
CA GLN A 79 2.81 4.81 4.84
C GLN A 79 3.10 6.25 4.40
N VAL A 80 3.73 7.07 5.25
CA VAL A 80 4.16 8.43 4.88
C VAL A 80 5.12 8.41 3.70
N ALA A 81 6.11 7.51 3.72
CA ALA A 81 7.09 7.40 2.65
C ALA A 81 6.50 6.88 1.33
N VAL A 82 5.54 5.95 1.38
CA VAL A 82 4.76 5.53 0.20
C VAL A 82 3.98 6.70 -0.38
N THR A 83 3.24 7.45 0.46
CA THR A 83 2.49 8.62 0.01
C THR A 83 3.41 9.65 -0.66
N THR A 84 4.58 9.93 -0.06
CA THR A 84 5.60 10.79 -0.65
C THR A 84 6.05 10.27 -2.02
N GLY A 85 6.40 8.99 -2.13
CA GLY A 85 6.90 8.39 -3.37
C GLY A 85 5.89 8.48 -4.52
N ILE A 86 4.63 8.11 -4.26
CA ILE A 86 3.56 8.14 -5.27
C ILE A 86 3.27 9.57 -5.74
N SER A 87 3.05 10.48 -4.80
CA SER A 87 2.65 11.85 -5.15
C SER A 87 3.81 12.65 -5.74
N PHE A 88 5.06 12.34 -5.37
CA PHE A 88 6.24 12.92 -6.02
C PHE A 88 6.44 12.39 -7.44
N ALA A 89 6.25 11.09 -7.68
CA ALA A 89 6.24 10.53 -9.03
C ALA A 89 5.15 11.17 -9.92
N CYS A 90 3.95 11.38 -9.36
CA CYS A 90 2.89 12.13 -10.05
C CYS A 90 3.33 13.54 -10.45
N ALA A 91 4.06 14.24 -9.58
CA ALA A 91 4.58 15.58 -9.85
C ALA A 91 5.70 15.58 -10.92
N ASN A 92 6.56 14.57 -10.94
CA ASN A 92 7.55 14.38 -11.99
C ASN A 92 6.89 14.19 -13.35
N PHE A 93 5.95 13.24 -13.46
CA PHE A 93 5.23 12.99 -14.71
C PHE A 93 4.47 14.23 -15.19
N LEU A 94 3.86 14.99 -14.28
CA LEU A 94 3.19 16.25 -14.62
C LEU A 94 4.17 17.32 -15.11
N SER A 95 5.37 17.37 -14.52
CA SER A 95 6.45 18.27 -14.94
C SER A 95 6.98 17.90 -16.33
N THR A 96 7.14 16.60 -16.62
CA THR A 96 7.56 16.08 -17.93
C THR A 96 6.53 16.40 -19.02
N VAL A 97 5.25 16.22 -18.76
CA VAL A 97 4.21 16.61 -19.74
C VAL A 97 4.18 18.11 -19.97
N ALA A 98 4.46 18.92 -18.94
CA ALA A 98 4.51 20.37 -19.09
C ALA A 98 5.64 20.84 -20.01
N GLU A 99 6.72 20.07 -20.19
CA GLU A 99 7.80 20.35 -21.13
C GLU A 99 7.36 20.18 -22.60
N PHE A 100 6.39 19.29 -22.87
CA PHE A 100 5.97 18.98 -24.24
C PHE A 100 5.34 20.19 -24.93
N GLY A 101 6.01 20.67 -25.99
CA GLY A 101 5.53 21.80 -26.79
C GLY A 101 5.61 23.15 -26.08
N THR A 102 6.32 23.28 -24.95
CA THR A 102 6.48 24.54 -24.21
C THR A 102 7.95 24.89 -23.95
N SER A 103 8.20 26.09 -23.42
CA SER A 103 9.52 26.52 -22.93
C SER A 103 9.76 26.19 -21.45
N PHE A 104 8.88 25.40 -20.82
CA PHE A 104 9.01 25.01 -19.43
C PHE A 104 10.14 24.01 -19.26
N VAL A 105 11.07 24.32 -18.36
CA VAL A 105 12.15 23.41 -17.97
C VAL A 105 11.87 22.93 -16.54
N PRO A 106 11.65 21.62 -16.31
CA PRO A 106 11.55 21.07 -14.97
C PRO A 106 12.81 21.36 -14.16
N THR A 107 12.64 21.94 -12.96
CA THR A 107 13.72 22.16 -12.00
C THR A 107 13.30 21.56 -10.67
N PRO A 108 14.22 21.18 -9.78
CA PRO A 108 13.86 20.65 -8.45
C PRO A 108 12.89 21.56 -7.68
N LYS A 109 13.01 22.88 -7.85
CA LYS A 109 12.14 23.88 -7.22
C LYS A 109 10.73 23.91 -7.83
N THR A 110 10.60 23.75 -9.15
CA THR A 110 9.27 23.71 -9.79
C THR A 110 8.59 22.38 -9.50
N THR A 111 9.33 21.27 -9.51
CA THR A 111 8.82 19.93 -9.15
C THR A 111 8.31 19.89 -7.71
N ILE A 112 9.04 20.43 -6.72
CA ILE A 112 8.55 20.46 -5.33
C ILE A 112 7.29 21.32 -5.18
N GLY A 113 7.15 22.40 -5.98
CA GLY A 113 5.97 23.25 -5.99
C GLY A 113 4.75 22.54 -6.57
N ILE A 114 4.93 21.81 -7.68
CA ILE A 114 3.89 20.95 -8.28
C ILE A 114 3.50 19.84 -7.31
N TYR A 115 4.47 19.20 -6.67
CA TYR A 115 4.24 18.20 -5.64
C TYR A 115 3.42 18.76 -4.46
N ALA A 116 3.74 19.97 -3.98
CA ALA A 116 2.95 20.64 -2.94
C ALA A 116 1.50 20.83 -3.39
N ALA A 117 1.28 21.28 -4.63
CA ALA A 117 -0.07 21.47 -5.18
C ALA A 117 -0.86 20.17 -5.28
N VAL A 118 -0.24 19.10 -5.78
CA VAL A 118 -0.82 17.75 -5.84
C VAL A 118 -1.19 17.24 -4.46
N LEU A 119 -0.29 17.39 -3.48
CA LEU A 119 -0.53 16.89 -2.14
C LEU A 119 -1.61 17.69 -1.39
N VAL A 120 -1.67 19.00 -1.58
CA VAL A 120 -2.73 19.87 -1.06
C VAL A 120 -4.07 19.49 -1.68
N SER A 121 -4.14 19.24 -3.00
CA SER A 121 -5.39 18.85 -3.64
C SER A 121 -5.86 17.45 -3.20
N GLN A 122 -4.96 16.49 -3.04
CA GLN A 122 -5.25 15.17 -2.44
C GLN A 122 -5.74 15.29 -1.00
N GLY A 123 -5.11 16.14 -0.19
CA GLY A 123 -5.50 16.44 1.19
C GLY A 123 -6.87 17.13 1.29
N LEU A 124 -7.17 18.05 0.36
CA LEU A 124 -8.47 18.70 0.25
C LEU A 124 -9.57 17.70 -0.10
N ILE A 125 -9.35 16.83 -1.10
CA ILE A 125 -10.29 15.75 -1.44
C ILE A 125 -10.56 14.87 -0.21
N ASN A 126 -9.51 14.49 0.51
CA ASN A 126 -9.62 13.74 1.77
C ASN A 126 -10.25 14.52 2.92
N THR A 127 -10.37 15.84 2.80
CA THR A 127 -11.03 16.71 3.78
C THR A 127 -12.53 16.88 3.46
N PHE A 128 -12.93 16.76 2.20
CA PHE A 128 -14.31 16.91 1.72
C PHE A 128 -15.12 15.60 1.78
N GLY A 129 -15.27 15.03 2.99
CA GLY A 129 -16.29 14.02 3.31
C GLY A 129 -16.15 12.64 2.64
N VAL A 130 -16.54 11.59 3.35
CA VAL A 130 -16.48 10.19 2.88
C VAL A 130 -17.29 9.90 1.61
N HIS A 131 -18.34 10.69 1.34
CA HIS A 131 -19.18 10.53 0.15
C HIS A 131 -18.41 10.81 -1.15
N LEU A 132 -17.59 11.86 -1.19
CA LEU A 132 -16.78 12.19 -2.38
C LEU A 132 -15.75 11.07 -2.64
N LEU A 133 -15.10 10.58 -1.59
CA LEU A 133 -14.14 9.48 -1.69
C LEU A 133 -14.77 8.21 -2.27
N LYS A 134 -16.00 7.89 -1.89
CA LYS A 134 -16.73 6.74 -2.45
C LYS A 134 -16.95 6.86 -3.96
N TYR A 135 -17.38 8.02 -4.45
CA TYR A 135 -17.55 8.24 -5.90
C TYR A 135 -16.21 8.20 -6.64
N LEU A 136 -15.18 8.86 -6.11
CA LEU A 136 -13.84 8.85 -6.69
C LEU A 136 -13.24 7.44 -6.71
N ASN A 137 -13.56 6.60 -5.73
CA ASN A 137 -13.09 5.22 -5.71
C ASN A 137 -13.65 4.42 -6.88
N ASN A 138 -14.94 4.55 -7.16
CA ASN A 138 -15.57 3.89 -8.31
C ASN A 138 -14.96 4.37 -9.64
N VAL A 139 -14.73 5.69 -9.78
CA VAL A 139 -14.06 6.24 -10.98
C VAL A 139 -12.63 5.72 -11.10
N SER A 140 -11.89 5.68 -9.99
CA SER A 140 -10.51 5.20 -9.93
C SER A 140 -10.40 3.75 -10.43
N VAL A 141 -11.27 2.84 -9.97
CA VAL A 141 -11.25 1.43 -10.40
C VAL A 141 -11.37 1.31 -11.92
N TRP A 142 -12.32 2.02 -12.53
CA TRP A 142 -12.49 2.04 -13.99
C TRP A 142 -11.33 2.72 -14.70
N TRP A 143 -10.80 3.82 -14.13
CA TRP A 143 -9.65 4.53 -14.68
C TRP A 143 -8.40 3.64 -14.71
N HIS A 144 -8.12 2.90 -13.65
CA HIS A 144 -6.99 1.98 -13.60
C HIS A 144 -7.18 0.81 -14.57
N SER A 145 -8.36 0.19 -14.61
CA SER A 145 -8.62 -0.96 -15.48
C SER A 145 -8.65 -0.57 -16.97
N LEU A 146 -9.53 0.36 -17.35
CA LEU A 146 -9.69 0.79 -18.75
C LEU A 146 -8.52 1.66 -19.21
N GLY A 147 -7.98 2.51 -18.33
CA GLY A 147 -6.83 3.36 -18.65
C GLY A 147 -5.58 2.54 -18.94
N THR A 148 -5.25 1.56 -18.09
CA THR A 148 -4.10 0.68 -18.34
C THR A 148 -4.30 -0.16 -19.61
N THR A 149 -5.50 -0.73 -19.78
CA THR A 149 -5.81 -1.54 -20.97
C THR A 149 -5.73 -0.72 -22.27
N SER A 150 -6.34 0.47 -22.28
CA SER A 150 -6.30 1.36 -23.45
C SER A 150 -4.89 1.87 -23.74
N LEU A 151 -4.08 2.15 -22.71
CA LEU A 151 -2.68 2.54 -22.85
C LEU A 151 -1.88 1.43 -23.53
N VAL A 152 -1.98 0.18 -23.05
CA VAL A 152 -1.28 -0.97 -23.64
C VAL A 152 -1.68 -1.19 -25.10
N ILE A 153 -2.97 -1.11 -25.40
CA ILE A 153 -3.47 -1.24 -26.78
C ILE A 153 -2.93 -0.11 -27.65
N ALA A 154 -2.96 1.13 -27.17
CA ALA A 154 -2.53 2.30 -27.95
C ALA A 154 -1.03 2.22 -28.31
N ILE A 155 -0.16 1.89 -27.35
CA ILE A 155 1.28 1.81 -27.61
C ILE A 155 1.62 0.63 -28.53
N LEU A 156 0.96 -0.52 -28.36
CA LEU A 156 1.22 -1.69 -29.21
C LEU A 156 0.67 -1.48 -30.62
N ALA A 157 -0.51 -0.88 -30.76
CA ALA A 157 -1.12 -0.66 -32.07
C ALA A 157 -0.38 0.41 -32.88
N ARG A 158 0.25 1.39 -32.22
CA ARG A 158 0.90 2.51 -32.90
C ARG A 158 2.41 2.40 -33.00
N ALA A 159 3.05 1.54 -32.22
CA ALA A 159 4.49 1.29 -32.29
C ALA A 159 4.95 1.03 -33.74
N PRO A 160 5.91 1.81 -34.27
CA PRO A 160 6.45 1.61 -35.62
C PRO A 160 7.06 0.21 -35.81
N LYS A 161 7.72 -0.30 -34.77
CA LYS A 161 8.30 -1.64 -34.71
C LYS A 161 8.03 -2.25 -33.35
N HIS A 162 7.89 -3.57 -33.32
CA HIS A 162 7.84 -4.35 -32.09
C HIS A 162 9.17 -5.05 -31.86
N GLN A 163 9.64 -5.02 -30.61
CA GLN A 163 10.80 -5.80 -30.22
C GLN A 163 10.53 -7.30 -30.36
N SER A 164 11.59 -8.08 -30.60
CA SER A 164 11.44 -9.53 -30.71
C SER A 164 11.15 -10.16 -29.34
N ALA A 165 10.43 -11.30 -29.32
CA ALA A 165 10.25 -12.07 -28.09
C ALA A 165 11.59 -12.54 -27.48
N ASN A 166 12.63 -12.71 -28.30
CA ASN A 166 13.99 -12.99 -27.82
C ASN A 166 14.53 -11.81 -27.01
N PHE A 167 14.40 -10.59 -27.54
CA PHE A 167 14.78 -9.37 -26.81
C PHE A 167 14.04 -9.26 -25.47
N VAL A 168 12.71 -9.40 -25.47
CA VAL A 168 11.90 -9.18 -24.27
C VAL A 168 12.11 -10.26 -23.20
N PHE A 169 12.22 -11.53 -23.58
CA PHE A 169 12.23 -12.64 -22.60
C PHE A 169 13.60 -13.27 -22.35
N ARG A 170 14.60 -13.03 -23.21
CA ARG A 170 15.91 -13.71 -23.11
C ARG A 170 17.11 -12.77 -23.06
N THR A 171 16.97 -11.52 -23.50
CA THR A 171 18.08 -10.57 -23.38
C THR A 171 18.21 -10.09 -21.95
N PHE A 172 19.40 -10.25 -21.39
CA PHE A 172 19.75 -9.76 -20.07
C PHE A 172 20.50 -8.43 -20.21
N ILE A 173 19.95 -7.37 -19.62
CA ILE A 173 20.54 -6.03 -19.65
C ILE A 173 20.92 -5.66 -18.22
N ASP A 174 22.22 -5.43 -17.99
CA ASP A 174 22.72 -4.91 -16.72
C ASP A 174 22.86 -3.38 -16.80
N GLY A 175 21.90 -2.68 -16.19
CA GLY A 175 21.88 -1.21 -16.08
C GLY A 175 22.48 -0.68 -14.77
N THR A 176 23.20 -1.49 -14.00
CA THR A 176 23.66 -1.08 -12.65
C THR A 176 25.00 -0.33 -12.64
N GLY A 177 25.73 -0.32 -13.77
CA GLY A 177 26.98 0.42 -13.93
C GLY A 177 26.71 1.91 -14.19
N VAL A 178 27.32 2.79 -13.39
CA VAL A 178 27.16 4.24 -13.50
C VAL A 178 28.44 4.87 -14.04
N ASN A 179 28.34 5.97 -14.81
CA ASN A 179 29.48 6.70 -15.37
C ASN A 179 30.44 5.85 -16.22
N GLY A 180 29.90 4.88 -16.96
CA GLY A 180 30.69 3.98 -17.82
C GLY A 180 31.48 2.91 -17.06
N ASN A 181 31.26 2.75 -15.75
CA ASN A 181 31.85 1.65 -14.98
C ASN A 181 31.12 0.32 -15.25
N GLU A 182 31.79 -0.77 -14.93
CA GLU A 182 31.19 -2.11 -14.99
C GLU A 182 29.95 -2.21 -14.09
N GLY A 183 28.95 -2.98 -14.53
CA GLY A 183 27.78 -3.28 -13.71
C GLY A 183 28.06 -4.38 -12.68
N TRP A 184 27.13 -4.54 -11.73
CA TRP A 184 27.16 -5.59 -10.72
C TRP A 184 27.07 -7.00 -11.31
N GLY A 185 26.59 -7.15 -12.55
CA GLY A 185 26.58 -8.41 -13.27
C GLY A 185 27.99 -8.95 -13.49
N THR A 186 28.92 -8.06 -13.85
CA THR A 186 30.36 -8.38 -14.00
C THR A 186 31.08 -8.41 -12.66
N ARG A 187 30.82 -7.42 -11.78
CA ARG A 187 31.56 -7.25 -10.52
C ARG A 187 31.18 -8.26 -9.43
N ALA A 188 29.91 -8.65 -9.36
CA ALA A 188 29.40 -9.61 -8.37
C ALA A 188 28.81 -10.84 -9.04
N SER A 189 27.62 -10.74 -9.62
CA SER A 189 26.98 -11.83 -10.38
C SER A 189 25.70 -11.36 -11.07
N HIS A 190 25.29 -12.05 -12.13
CA HIS A 190 23.97 -11.85 -12.73
C HIS A 190 22.82 -12.13 -11.74
N ALA A 191 23.00 -13.08 -10.81
CA ALA A 191 22.01 -13.37 -9.77
C ALA A 191 21.75 -12.17 -8.86
N TYR A 192 22.80 -11.40 -8.54
CA TYR A 192 22.68 -10.18 -7.75
C TYR A 192 21.86 -9.10 -8.48
N VAL A 193 22.10 -8.91 -9.78
CA VAL A 193 21.30 -7.98 -10.61
C VAL A 193 19.83 -8.43 -10.72
N CYS A 194 19.58 -9.74 -10.81
CA CYS A 194 18.20 -10.27 -10.73
C CYS A 194 17.53 -9.92 -9.39
N ILE A 195 18.24 -10.03 -8.27
CA ILE A 195 17.71 -9.65 -6.95
C ILE A 195 17.39 -8.16 -6.88
N ILE A 196 18.25 -7.29 -7.43
CA ILE A 196 17.97 -5.84 -7.52
C ILE A 196 16.71 -5.60 -8.37
N GLY A 197 16.57 -6.27 -9.51
CA GLY A 197 15.38 -6.14 -10.36
C GLY A 197 14.07 -6.53 -9.66
N LEU A 198 14.10 -7.50 -8.74
CA LEU A 198 12.95 -7.90 -7.94
C LEU A 198 12.46 -6.80 -6.99
N LEU A 199 13.33 -5.88 -6.57
CA LEU A 199 12.98 -4.81 -5.61
C LEU A 199 11.90 -3.89 -6.14
N MET A 200 11.90 -3.60 -7.45
CA MET A 200 10.87 -2.76 -8.08
C MET A 200 9.48 -3.40 -7.97
N ALA A 201 9.39 -4.70 -8.25
CA ALA A 201 8.15 -5.46 -8.10
C ALA A 201 7.67 -5.48 -6.63
N GLN A 202 8.60 -5.58 -5.67
CA GLN A 202 8.25 -5.52 -4.24
C GLN A 202 7.70 -4.14 -3.87
N TYR A 203 8.32 -3.04 -4.31
CA TYR A 203 7.79 -1.70 -4.07
C TYR A 203 6.38 -1.52 -4.66
N THR A 204 6.17 -1.95 -5.90
CA THR A 204 4.87 -1.81 -6.60
C THR A 204 3.74 -2.59 -5.93
N LEU A 205 4.02 -3.75 -5.33
CA LEU A 205 3.02 -4.61 -4.67
C LEU A 205 2.91 -4.38 -3.15
N THR A 206 3.35 -3.21 -2.65
CA THR A 206 3.13 -2.81 -1.24
C THR A 206 1.78 -2.11 -1.03
N GLY A 207 1.43 -1.84 0.23
CA GLY A 207 0.24 -1.05 0.59
C GLY A 207 -1.08 -1.84 0.60
N TYR A 208 -1.02 -3.17 0.54
CA TYR A 208 -2.21 -4.01 0.62
C TYR A 208 -2.88 -4.00 2.01
N ASP A 209 -2.21 -3.48 3.03
CA ASP A 209 -2.83 -3.16 4.34
C ASP A 209 -3.82 -2.00 4.27
N ALA A 210 -3.83 -1.22 3.18
CA ALA A 210 -4.81 -0.17 2.96
C ALA A 210 -6.25 -0.69 3.03
N SER A 211 -6.50 -1.91 2.50
CA SER A 211 -7.80 -2.57 2.61
C SER A 211 -8.18 -2.84 4.07
N ALA A 212 -7.22 -3.21 4.92
CA ALA A 212 -7.43 -3.44 6.36
C ALA A 212 -7.84 -2.15 7.10
N HIS A 213 -7.23 -1.02 6.75
CA HIS A 213 -7.54 0.27 7.40
C HIS A 213 -8.96 0.81 7.13
N MET A 214 -9.65 0.26 6.13
CA MET A 214 -11.03 0.62 5.79
C MET A 214 -12.05 -0.47 6.13
N THR A 215 -11.65 -1.60 6.73
CA THR A 215 -12.59 -2.71 6.95
C THR A 215 -13.74 -2.35 7.88
N GLU A 216 -13.54 -1.43 8.84
CA GLU A 216 -14.60 -0.97 9.75
C GLU A 216 -15.73 -0.22 9.01
N GLU A 217 -15.47 0.28 7.80
CA GLU A 217 -16.44 0.97 6.95
C GLU A 217 -17.12 0.01 5.93
N THR A 218 -16.79 -1.28 5.95
CA THR A 218 -17.28 -2.30 5.00
C THR A 218 -18.28 -3.28 5.62
N HIS A 219 -19.20 -3.79 4.80
CA HIS A 219 -20.04 -4.92 5.19
C HIS A 219 -19.21 -6.22 5.17
N ASN A 220 -19.39 -7.07 6.18
CA ASN A 220 -18.66 -8.33 6.32
C ASN A 220 -17.13 -8.16 6.38
N ALA A 221 -16.66 -7.26 7.25
CA ALA A 221 -15.26 -6.85 7.40
C ALA A 221 -14.23 -7.99 7.45
N ALA A 222 -14.58 -9.13 8.08
CA ALA A 222 -13.70 -10.29 8.20
C ALA A 222 -13.38 -11.00 6.87
N MET A 223 -14.33 -11.03 5.93
CA MET A 223 -14.14 -11.61 4.59
C MET A 223 -13.78 -10.54 3.56
N ALA A 224 -14.47 -9.40 3.59
CA ALA A 224 -14.27 -8.32 2.62
C ALA A 224 -12.83 -7.78 2.62
N GLY A 225 -12.22 -7.64 3.81
CA GLY A 225 -10.81 -7.25 3.93
C GLY A 225 -9.87 -8.26 3.29
N SER A 226 -10.06 -9.55 3.60
CA SER A 226 -9.21 -10.64 3.14
C SER A 226 -9.30 -10.87 1.63
N VAL A 227 -10.53 -10.99 1.10
CA VAL A 227 -10.78 -11.15 -0.34
C VAL A 227 -10.33 -9.92 -1.12
N GLY A 228 -10.54 -8.71 -0.57
CA GLY A 228 -10.09 -7.47 -1.19
C GLY A 228 -8.58 -7.44 -1.42
N ILE A 229 -7.79 -7.94 -0.46
CA ILE A 229 -6.33 -8.03 -0.57
C ILE A 229 -5.92 -9.02 -1.68
N ILE A 230 -6.52 -10.21 -1.75
CA ILE A 230 -6.20 -11.21 -2.80
C ILE A 230 -6.51 -10.63 -4.18
N MET A 231 -7.73 -10.15 -4.35
CA MET A 231 -8.22 -9.64 -5.63
C MET A 231 -7.39 -8.45 -6.09
N ALA A 232 -7.06 -7.52 -5.20
CA ALA A 232 -6.23 -6.36 -5.53
C ALA A 232 -4.85 -6.80 -6.03
N LEU A 233 -4.20 -7.75 -5.37
CA LEU A 233 -2.87 -8.24 -5.77
C LEU A 233 -2.91 -9.04 -7.07
N GLY A 234 -3.87 -9.95 -7.22
CA GLY A 234 -4.04 -10.76 -8.44
C GLY A 234 -4.30 -9.90 -9.67
N VAL A 235 -5.27 -8.97 -9.58
CA VAL A 235 -5.59 -8.06 -10.70
C VAL A 235 -4.42 -7.14 -11.01
N SER A 236 -3.76 -6.58 -9.99
CA SER A 236 -2.60 -5.69 -10.19
C SER A 236 -1.42 -6.43 -10.81
N ALA A 237 -1.17 -7.68 -10.43
CA ALA A 237 -0.11 -8.49 -11.00
C ALA A 237 -0.36 -8.76 -12.49
N VAL A 238 -1.59 -9.12 -12.87
CA VAL A 238 -1.95 -9.39 -14.27
C VAL A 238 -1.89 -8.12 -15.12
N LEU A 239 -2.56 -7.05 -14.69
CA LEU A 239 -2.58 -5.78 -15.44
C LEU A 239 -1.18 -5.16 -15.53
N GLY A 240 -0.43 -5.17 -14.43
CA GLY A 240 0.95 -4.68 -14.40
C GLY A 240 1.88 -5.49 -15.29
N TRP A 241 1.71 -6.82 -15.35
CA TRP A 241 2.48 -7.68 -16.24
C TRP A 241 2.25 -7.32 -17.71
N PHE A 242 0.99 -7.16 -18.14
CA PHE A 242 0.67 -6.75 -19.50
C PHE A 242 1.15 -5.32 -19.83
N LEU A 243 1.10 -4.41 -18.86
CA LEU A 243 1.66 -3.06 -19.01
C LEU A 243 3.17 -3.11 -19.28
N ILE A 244 3.93 -3.85 -18.47
CA ILE A 244 5.37 -4.01 -18.65
C ILE A 244 5.68 -4.65 -19.99
N LEU A 245 4.98 -5.73 -20.37
CA LEU A 245 5.16 -6.34 -21.69
C LEU A 245 4.86 -5.36 -22.82
N GLY A 246 3.75 -4.62 -22.73
CA GLY A 246 3.39 -3.60 -23.70
C GLY A 246 4.49 -2.57 -23.90
N LEU A 247 5.05 -2.03 -22.81
CA LEU A 247 6.15 -1.09 -22.84
C LEU A 247 7.41 -1.70 -23.47
N LEU A 248 7.82 -2.90 -23.03
CA LEU A 248 9.04 -3.56 -23.53
C LEU A 248 8.95 -3.89 -25.03
N PHE A 249 7.81 -4.39 -25.49
CA PHE A 249 7.58 -4.66 -26.92
C PHE A 249 7.53 -3.38 -27.75
N SER A 250 7.13 -2.26 -27.17
CA SER A 250 7.02 -0.96 -27.83
C SER A 250 8.31 -0.11 -27.80
N ILE A 251 9.40 -0.59 -27.18
CA ILE A 251 10.70 0.12 -27.22
C ILE A 251 11.19 0.23 -28.67
N GLN A 252 11.44 1.45 -29.14
CA GLN A 252 11.97 1.69 -30.49
C GLN A 252 13.50 1.66 -30.50
N ASP A 253 14.12 2.43 -29.60
CA ASP A 253 15.57 2.47 -29.38
C ASP A 253 15.89 2.48 -27.89
N LEU A 254 16.62 1.46 -27.43
CA LEU A 254 16.90 1.28 -26.00
C LEU A 254 17.82 2.38 -25.45
N GLU A 255 18.84 2.77 -26.20
CA GLU A 255 19.82 3.76 -25.76
C GLU A 255 19.15 5.13 -25.56
N THR A 256 18.39 5.59 -26.55
CA THR A 256 17.59 6.83 -26.50
C THR A 256 16.54 6.78 -25.39
N THR A 257 15.92 5.62 -25.16
CA THR A 257 14.95 5.42 -24.07
C THR A 257 15.61 5.58 -22.70
N LEU A 258 16.80 5.03 -22.51
CA LEU A 258 17.55 5.10 -21.25
C LEU A 258 18.20 6.47 -21.03
N SER A 259 18.62 7.15 -22.10
CA SER A 259 19.25 8.46 -22.06
C SER A 259 18.29 9.62 -22.39
N SER A 260 16.98 9.42 -22.23
CA SER A 260 15.98 10.40 -22.64
C SER A 260 16.20 11.76 -21.98
N SER A 261 16.11 12.82 -22.77
CA SER A 261 16.23 14.20 -22.29
C SER A 261 15.14 14.57 -21.28
N THR A 262 13.99 13.90 -21.34
CA THR A 262 12.87 14.10 -20.42
C THR A 262 13.14 13.54 -19.02
N GLY A 263 14.18 12.71 -18.87
CA GLY A 263 14.48 11.96 -17.64
C GLY A 263 13.52 10.81 -17.34
N GLU A 264 12.48 10.59 -18.16
CA GLU A 264 11.43 9.61 -17.93
C GLU A 264 11.31 8.62 -19.11
N PRO A 265 11.89 7.40 -19.01
CA PRO A 265 11.91 6.42 -20.10
C PRO A 265 10.53 6.07 -20.66
N VAL A 266 9.50 6.02 -19.81
CA VAL A 266 8.12 5.73 -20.23
C VAL A 266 7.57 6.83 -21.12
N ALA A 267 7.88 8.10 -20.81
CA ALA A 267 7.48 9.23 -21.64
C ALA A 267 8.18 9.17 -23.01
N GLN A 268 9.45 8.78 -23.05
CA GLN A 268 10.18 8.56 -24.31
C GLN A 268 9.54 7.48 -25.18
N ILE A 269 9.18 6.33 -24.59
CA ILE A 269 8.48 5.25 -25.32
C ILE A 269 7.17 5.79 -25.94
N PHE A 270 6.43 6.63 -25.22
CA PHE A 270 5.21 7.22 -25.77
C PHE A 270 5.50 8.20 -26.92
N LEU A 271 6.52 9.04 -26.80
CA LEU A 271 6.94 9.94 -27.87
C LEU A 271 7.32 9.18 -29.14
N ASP A 272 8.12 8.11 -28.99
CA ASP A 272 8.62 7.31 -30.11
C ASP A 272 7.51 6.48 -30.79
N THR A 273 6.44 6.16 -30.06
CA THR A 273 5.36 5.30 -30.55
C THR A 273 4.19 6.10 -31.11
N VAL A 274 3.60 7.01 -30.33
CA VAL A 274 2.36 7.72 -30.66
C VAL A 274 2.57 9.19 -31.05
N GLY A 275 3.81 9.67 -31.00
CA GLY A 275 4.15 11.08 -31.21
C GLY A 275 3.68 11.99 -30.07
N GLU A 276 4.08 13.27 -30.10
CA GLU A 276 3.89 14.21 -28.99
C GLU A 276 2.45 14.32 -28.49
N LYS A 277 1.49 14.57 -29.40
CA LYS A 277 0.07 14.70 -29.01
C LYS A 277 -0.51 13.42 -28.41
N GLY A 278 -0.12 12.26 -28.95
CA GLY A 278 -0.53 10.97 -28.40
C GLY A 278 0.10 10.72 -27.04
N ALA A 279 1.38 11.08 -26.88
CA ALA A 279 2.12 10.92 -25.65
C ALA A 279 1.49 11.76 -24.52
N ILE A 280 1.07 13.00 -24.80
CA ILE A 280 0.33 13.83 -23.83
C ILE A 280 -0.92 13.09 -23.33
N VAL A 281 -1.72 12.52 -24.24
CA VAL A 281 -2.95 11.80 -23.87
C VAL A 281 -2.64 10.58 -23.00
N LEU A 282 -1.65 9.77 -23.36
CA LEU A 282 -1.25 8.60 -22.57
C LEU A 282 -0.69 9.01 -21.21
N MET A 283 0.11 10.07 -21.14
CA MET A 283 0.64 10.58 -19.89
C MET A 283 -0.47 11.10 -18.96
N VAL A 284 -1.53 11.73 -19.49
CA VAL A 284 -2.69 12.14 -18.68
C VAL A 284 -3.37 10.93 -18.03
N ILE A 285 -3.45 9.79 -18.73
CA ILE A 285 -3.99 8.54 -18.16
C ILE A 285 -3.12 8.07 -17.00
N VAL A 286 -1.79 8.05 -17.18
CA VAL A 286 -0.82 7.64 -16.14
C VAL A 286 -0.86 8.59 -14.93
N ILE A 287 -0.83 9.91 -15.17
CA ILE A 287 -0.91 10.93 -14.13
C ILE A 287 -2.22 10.82 -13.36
N GLY A 288 -3.34 10.58 -14.04
CA GLY A 288 -4.63 10.35 -13.39
C GLY A 288 -4.59 9.15 -12.45
N ALA A 289 -4.00 8.02 -12.89
CA ALA A 289 -3.85 6.82 -12.08
C ALA A 289 -2.95 7.08 -10.85
N MET A 290 -1.81 7.77 -11.01
CA MET A 290 -0.94 8.17 -9.91
C MET A 290 -1.64 9.11 -8.93
N TYR A 291 -2.44 10.06 -9.43
CA TYR A 291 -3.18 11.01 -8.62
C TYR A 291 -4.26 10.33 -7.76
N PHE A 292 -5.02 9.40 -8.34
CA PHE A 292 -5.99 8.61 -7.59
C PHE A 292 -5.30 7.72 -6.55
N CYS A 293 -4.21 7.04 -6.94
CA CYS A 293 -3.41 6.23 -6.03
C CYS A 293 -2.91 7.06 -4.83
N GLY A 294 -2.34 8.25 -5.07
CA GLY A 294 -1.89 9.15 -4.01
C GLY A 294 -3.04 9.66 -3.13
N THR A 295 -4.22 9.92 -3.72
CA THR A 295 -5.43 10.31 -2.97
C THR A 295 -5.83 9.23 -1.96
N PHE A 296 -5.88 7.97 -2.39
CA PHE A 296 -6.24 6.85 -1.51
C PHE A 296 -5.11 6.45 -0.56
N SER A 297 -3.85 6.69 -0.93
CA SER A 297 -2.71 6.57 -0.01
C SER A 297 -2.85 7.57 1.16
N VAL A 298 -3.18 8.84 0.89
CA VAL A 298 -3.49 9.82 1.95
C VAL A 298 -4.70 9.37 2.78
N THR A 299 -5.72 8.78 2.14
CA THR A 299 -6.86 8.21 2.86
C THR A 299 -6.40 7.17 3.86
N SER A 300 -5.70 6.13 3.42
CA SER A 300 -5.22 5.04 4.26
C SER A 300 -4.30 5.52 5.39
N ASN A 301 -3.32 6.36 5.05
CA ASN A 301 -2.35 6.89 6.00
C ASN A 301 -3.03 7.70 7.12
N SER A 302 -4.04 8.51 6.79
CA SER A 302 -4.76 9.26 7.82
C SER A 302 -5.54 8.37 8.79
N ARG A 303 -6.10 7.25 8.32
CA ARG A 303 -6.86 6.30 9.18
C ARG A 303 -5.91 5.55 10.11
N MET A 304 -4.77 5.10 9.58
CA MET A 304 -3.68 4.52 10.36
C MET A 304 -3.22 5.49 11.46
N MET A 305 -2.90 6.74 11.11
CA MET A 305 -2.46 7.76 12.07
C MET A 305 -3.54 8.08 13.11
N PHE A 306 -4.80 8.13 12.70
CA PHE A 306 -5.92 8.33 13.61
C PHE A 306 -6.06 7.20 14.62
N ALA A 307 -6.02 5.94 14.17
CA ALA A 307 -6.10 4.78 15.05
C ALA A 307 -4.92 4.76 16.03
N PHE A 308 -3.70 5.02 15.55
CA PHE A 308 -2.52 5.06 16.40
C PHE A 308 -2.56 6.25 17.39
N ALA A 309 -3.10 7.41 17.00
CA ALA A 309 -3.33 8.52 17.91
C ALA A 309 -4.45 8.22 18.94
N ARG A 310 -5.51 7.52 18.57
CA ARG A 310 -6.57 7.10 19.51
C ARG A 310 -5.97 6.30 20.66
N ASP A 311 -5.01 5.43 20.35
CA ASP A 311 -4.35 4.52 21.29
C ASP A 311 -3.10 5.16 21.95
N GLY A 312 -2.88 6.47 21.75
CA GLY A 312 -1.80 7.22 22.38
C GLY A 312 -0.42 7.10 21.74
N GLY A 313 -0.30 6.41 20.60
CA GLY A 313 0.95 6.09 19.92
C GLY A 313 1.72 7.27 19.30
N ILE A 314 1.06 8.40 19.05
CA ILE A 314 1.66 9.58 18.40
C ILE A 314 1.85 10.74 19.41
N PRO A 315 2.98 11.47 19.37
CA PRO A 315 3.14 12.72 20.10
C PRO A 315 2.00 13.71 19.78
N GLY A 316 1.38 14.29 20.81
CA GLY A 316 0.21 15.17 20.61
C GLY A 316 -1.09 14.41 20.28
N HIS A 317 -1.17 13.11 20.56
CA HIS A 317 -2.33 12.26 20.29
C HIS A 317 -3.69 12.88 20.68
N LYS A 318 -3.77 13.64 21.78
CA LYS A 318 -5.01 14.33 22.23
C LYS A 318 -5.59 15.29 21.18
N PHE A 319 -4.72 15.88 20.36
CA PHE A 319 -5.11 16.75 19.25
C PHE A 319 -5.53 15.94 18.02
N PHE A 320 -4.78 14.91 17.66
CA PHE A 320 -4.99 14.12 16.43
C PHE A 320 -6.12 13.09 16.54
N ARG A 321 -6.49 12.63 17.74
CA ARG A 321 -7.59 11.68 17.96
C ARG A 321 -9.00 12.24 17.74
N ARG A 322 -9.15 13.51 17.38
CA ARG A 322 -10.48 14.13 17.20
C ARG A 322 -10.98 13.92 15.77
N VAL A 323 -12.16 13.32 15.64
CA VAL A 323 -12.90 13.23 14.37
C VAL A 323 -13.78 14.47 14.20
N ASP A 324 -13.91 14.96 12.97
CA ASP A 324 -14.85 16.03 12.65
C ASP A 324 -16.28 15.47 12.60
N ALA A 325 -17.15 15.94 13.50
CA ALA A 325 -18.52 15.43 13.64
C ALA A 325 -19.41 15.71 12.42
N LYS A 326 -19.12 16.76 11.63
CA LYS A 326 -19.90 17.13 10.45
C LYS A 326 -19.52 16.28 9.23
N ARG A 327 -18.28 15.83 9.16
CA ARG A 327 -17.70 15.16 7.97
C ARG A 327 -17.39 13.68 8.17
N GLY A 328 -17.39 13.20 9.42
CA GLY A 328 -17.13 11.79 9.76
C GLY A 328 -15.70 11.32 9.47
N ASN A 329 -14.73 12.23 9.35
CA ASN A 329 -13.35 11.89 8.94
C ASN A 329 -12.34 12.63 9.84
N PRO A 330 -11.20 11.99 10.22
CA PRO A 330 -10.13 12.62 11.00
C PRO A 330 -9.30 13.62 10.18
N VAL A 331 -9.87 14.79 9.85
CA VAL A 331 -9.23 15.87 9.05
C VAL A 331 -7.85 16.27 9.57
N ARG A 332 -7.63 16.27 10.89
CA ARG A 332 -6.34 16.65 11.49
C ARG A 332 -5.21 15.69 11.10
N THR A 333 -5.53 14.40 11.00
CA THR A 333 -4.55 13.37 10.61
C THR A 333 -4.30 13.36 9.10
N VAL A 334 -5.28 13.77 8.29
CA VAL A 334 -5.10 14.00 6.85
C VAL A 334 -4.02 15.05 6.62
N TRP A 335 -4.15 16.21 7.26
CA TRP A 335 -3.14 17.27 7.12
C TRP A 335 -1.81 16.91 7.76
N LEU A 336 -1.79 16.13 8.84
CA LEU A 336 -0.54 15.58 9.38
C LEU A 336 0.17 14.69 8.35
N ALA A 337 -0.57 13.77 7.70
CA ALA A 337 -0.03 12.91 6.66
C ALA A 337 0.51 13.72 5.49
N CYS A 338 -0.23 14.72 5.01
CA CYS A 338 0.25 15.63 3.96
C CYS A 338 1.50 16.42 4.40
N THR A 339 1.53 16.98 5.61
CA THR A 339 2.70 17.74 6.09
C THR A 339 3.93 16.86 6.23
N LEU A 340 3.80 15.67 6.82
CA LEU A 340 4.92 14.74 6.96
C LEU A 340 5.42 14.25 5.60
N SER A 341 4.50 13.94 4.68
CA SER A 341 4.85 13.54 3.32
C SER A 341 5.56 14.67 2.57
N PHE A 342 5.15 15.93 2.79
CA PHE A 342 5.82 17.10 2.23
C PHE A 342 7.25 17.25 2.76
N CYS A 343 7.41 17.18 4.08
CA CYS A 343 8.73 17.28 4.73
C CYS A 343 9.68 16.18 4.26
N LEU A 344 9.19 14.96 4.04
CA LEU A 344 10.00 13.85 3.57
C LEU A 344 10.49 14.03 2.12
N ALA A 345 9.83 14.87 1.33
CA ALA A 345 10.24 15.20 -0.03
C ALA A 345 11.28 16.33 -0.11
N LEU A 346 11.45 17.14 0.94
CA LEU A 346 12.38 18.28 0.95
C LEU A 346 13.84 17.91 0.62
N PRO A 347 14.39 16.74 1.03
CA PRO A 347 15.73 16.32 0.62
C PRO A 347 15.93 16.28 -0.90
N SER A 348 14.86 16.11 -1.70
CA SER A 348 14.94 16.12 -3.17
C SER A 348 15.44 17.44 -3.75
N LEU A 349 15.34 18.55 -3.01
CA LEU A 349 15.88 19.85 -3.42
C LEU A 349 17.41 19.90 -3.43
N GLY A 350 18.06 19.09 -2.60
CA GLY A 350 19.51 19.07 -2.46
C GLY A 350 20.16 17.82 -3.02
N SER A 351 19.51 16.66 -2.92
CA SER A 351 20.07 15.39 -3.35
C SER A 351 18.98 14.38 -3.70
N SER A 352 18.98 13.89 -4.94
CA SER A 352 18.15 12.76 -5.38
C SER A 352 18.45 11.49 -4.57
N VAL A 353 19.71 11.30 -4.19
CA VAL A 353 20.18 10.18 -3.36
C VAL A 353 19.54 10.22 -1.98
N ALA A 354 19.53 11.40 -1.34
CA ALA A 354 18.90 11.57 -0.04
C ALA A 354 17.38 11.35 -0.11
N PHE A 355 16.73 11.77 -1.20
CA PHE A 355 15.31 11.52 -1.42
C PHE A 355 14.99 10.04 -1.67
N SER A 356 15.76 9.36 -2.53
CA SER A 356 15.61 7.91 -2.77
C SER A 356 15.84 7.12 -1.49
N ALA A 357 16.79 7.53 -0.66
CA ALA A 357 17.00 6.95 0.67
C ALA A 357 15.78 7.18 1.59
N ALA A 358 15.26 8.41 1.63
CA ALA A 358 14.10 8.75 2.44
C ALA A 358 12.83 7.99 2.02
N THR A 359 12.64 7.73 0.72
CA THR A 359 11.48 6.98 0.21
C THR A 359 11.68 5.46 0.25
N SER A 360 12.92 4.95 0.24
CA SER A 360 13.19 3.51 0.38
C SER A 360 12.69 2.91 1.71
N ILE A 361 12.54 3.74 2.74
CA ILE A 361 11.97 3.31 4.02
C ILE A 361 10.49 2.93 3.90
N ALA A 362 9.79 3.41 2.85
CA ALA A 362 8.43 3.03 2.53
C ALA A 362 8.31 1.50 2.50
N THR A 363 9.12 0.88 1.65
CA THR A 363 9.10 -0.55 1.43
C THR A 363 9.57 -1.30 2.65
N ILE A 364 10.77 -0.99 3.15
CA ILE A 364 11.38 -1.73 4.26
C ILE A 364 10.53 -1.61 5.53
N GLY A 365 10.03 -0.40 5.84
CA GLY A 365 9.21 -0.15 7.01
C GLY A 365 7.86 -0.85 6.94
N LEU A 366 7.19 -0.81 5.79
CA LEU A 366 5.95 -1.56 5.61
C LEU A 366 6.18 -3.07 5.73
N TYR A 367 7.19 -3.63 5.06
CA TYR A 367 7.51 -5.05 5.16
C TYR A 367 7.88 -5.50 6.57
N ILE A 368 8.66 -4.71 7.33
CA ILE A 368 8.91 -4.97 8.75
C ILE A 368 7.61 -4.96 9.54
N SER A 369 6.73 -3.99 9.28
CA SER A 369 5.44 -3.89 9.96
C SER A 369 4.51 -5.06 9.66
N TYR A 370 4.59 -5.65 8.46
CA TYR A 370 3.85 -6.85 8.08
C TYR A 370 4.50 -8.11 8.66
N GLY A 371 5.83 -8.14 8.71
CA GLY A 371 6.60 -9.30 9.17
C GLY A 371 6.47 -9.57 10.66
N ILE A 372 6.38 -8.53 11.49
CA ILE A 372 6.23 -8.69 12.95
C ILE A 372 4.98 -9.50 13.32
N PRO A 373 3.75 -9.15 12.91
CA PRO A 373 2.56 -9.93 13.25
C PRO A 373 2.59 -11.34 12.65
N ILE A 374 3.12 -11.54 11.43
CA ILE A 374 3.25 -12.88 10.83
C ILE A 374 4.25 -13.73 11.63
N ALA A 375 5.39 -13.16 12.04
CA ALA A 375 6.37 -13.85 12.87
C ALA A 375 5.79 -14.21 14.25
N LEU A 376 5.04 -13.29 14.88
CA LEU A 376 4.35 -13.55 16.14
C LEU A 376 3.31 -14.67 16.01
N ARG A 377 2.59 -14.74 14.88
CA ARG A 377 1.68 -15.85 14.57
C ARG A 377 2.41 -17.19 14.46
N VAL A 378 3.60 -17.22 13.86
CA VAL A 378 4.43 -18.44 13.77
C VAL A 378 4.95 -18.86 15.15
N ILE A 379 5.42 -17.91 15.95
CA ILE A 379 5.98 -18.16 17.29
C ILE A 379 4.89 -18.58 18.28
N TYR A 380 3.76 -17.89 18.29
CA TYR A 380 2.64 -18.10 19.22
C TYR A 380 1.47 -18.85 18.57
N ARG A 381 1.77 -19.85 17.74
CA ARG A 381 0.78 -20.62 16.95
C ARG A 381 -0.41 -21.13 17.77
N GLU A 382 -0.20 -21.48 19.03
CA GLU A 382 -1.19 -22.09 19.92
C GLU A 382 -2.22 -21.07 20.44
N ARG A 383 -1.92 -19.77 20.35
CA ARG A 383 -2.81 -18.68 20.74
C ARG A 383 -3.65 -18.16 19.57
N PHE A 384 -3.32 -18.53 18.34
CA PHE A 384 -4.00 -18.00 17.15
C PHE A 384 -5.35 -18.68 16.97
N VAL A 385 -6.42 -17.88 17.02
CA VAL A 385 -7.78 -18.31 16.68
C VAL A 385 -8.02 -18.00 15.22
N ARG A 386 -8.41 -19.01 14.45
CA ARG A 386 -8.65 -18.88 13.01
C ARG A 386 -9.87 -18.00 12.73
N GLY A 387 -9.73 -17.07 11.79
CA GLY A 387 -10.84 -16.31 11.23
C GLY A 387 -11.65 -17.12 10.19
N PRO A 388 -12.75 -16.54 9.66
CA PRO A 388 -13.56 -17.14 8.60
C PRO A 388 -12.74 -17.52 7.36
N PHE A 389 -11.77 -16.67 6.99
CA PHE A 389 -10.80 -16.99 5.94
C PHE A 389 -9.60 -17.74 6.54
N HIS A 390 -9.31 -18.93 6.01
CA HIS A 390 -8.14 -19.72 6.41
C HIS A 390 -7.57 -20.55 5.26
N LEU A 391 -6.26 -20.72 5.24
CA LEU A 391 -5.51 -21.53 4.27
C LEU A 391 -5.43 -23.01 4.67
N GLY A 392 -6.10 -23.39 5.76
CA GLY A 392 -6.15 -24.77 6.24
C GLY A 392 -4.75 -25.32 6.55
N ALA A 393 -4.34 -26.37 5.83
CA ALA A 393 -3.04 -27.02 6.02
C ALA A 393 -1.85 -26.17 5.56
N PHE A 394 -2.05 -25.25 4.60
CA PHE A 394 -0.99 -24.39 4.07
C PHE A 394 -0.71 -23.17 4.94
N SER A 395 -1.56 -22.90 5.93
CA SER A 395 -1.49 -21.78 6.86
C SER A 395 -0.10 -21.57 7.48
N MET A 396 0.55 -22.64 7.98
CA MET A 396 1.88 -22.55 8.62
C MET A 396 3.06 -22.49 7.64
N PRO A 397 3.16 -23.37 6.62
CA PRO A 397 4.21 -23.26 5.62
C PRO A 397 4.27 -21.88 4.95
N VAL A 398 3.10 -21.33 4.62
CA VAL A 398 2.95 -20.01 4.00
C VAL A 398 3.39 -18.89 4.94
N ALA A 399 3.08 -18.98 6.23
CA ALA A 399 3.54 -18.01 7.23
C ALA A 399 5.06 -18.02 7.42
N ILE A 400 5.67 -19.20 7.45
CA ILE A 400 7.13 -19.34 7.55
C ILE A 400 7.80 -18.79 6.28
N GLY A 401 7.29 -19.17 5.10
CA GLY A 401 7.75 -18.64 3.81
C GLY A 401 7.69 -17.13 3.75
N ALA A 402 6.58 -16.53 4.20
CA ALA A 402 6.39 -15.09 4.29
C ALA A 402 7.45 -14.41 5.18
N VAL A 403 7.72 -14.94 6.38
CA VAL A 403 8.73 -14.36 7.29
C VAL A 403 10.14 -14.43 6.69
N VAL A 404 10.50 -15.57 6.09
CA VAL A 404 11.80 -15.75 5.41
C VAL A 404 11.92 -14.81 4.22
N TRP A 405 10.87 -14.66 3.42
CA TRP A 405 10.83 -13.75 2.28
C TRP A 405 10.97 -12.29 2.70
N ILE A 406 10.27 -11.86 3.75
CA ILE A 406 10.39 -10.50 4.31
C ILE A 406 11.82 -10.24 4.78
N ALA A 407 12.43 -11.18 5.50
CA ALA A 407 13.81 -11.05 5.97
C ALA A 407 14.79 -10.94 4.79
N PHE A 408 14.60 -11.77 3.76
CA PHE A 408 15.41 -11.73 2.54
C PHE A 408 15.28 -10.38 1.80
N ILE A 409 14.05 -9.92 1.55
CA ILE A 409 13.80 -8.66 0.84
C ILE A 409 14.25 -7.44 1.65
N ALA A 410 14.07 -7.44 2.98
CA ALA A 410 14.56 -6.36 3.83
C ALA A 410 16.09 -6.20 3.73
N ILE A 411 16.83 -7.31 3.67
CA ILE A 411 18.28 -7.29 3.44
C ILE A 411 18.58 -6.82 2.01
N ALA A 412 17.88 -7.36 1.01
CA ALA A 412 18.11 -7.01 -0.40
C ALA A 412 17.92 -5.52 -0.69
N PHE A 413 16.94 -4.87 -0.06
CA PHE A 413 16.70 -3.42 -0.19
C PHE A 413 17.84 -2.55 0.38
N ILE A 414 18.68 -3.08 1.26
CA ILE A 414 19.82 -2.37 1.84
C ILE A 414 21.07 -2.52 0.95
N LEU A 415 21.12 -3.54 0.09
CA LEU A 415 22.29 -3.81 -0.74
C LEU A 415 22.51 -2.70 -1.79
N PRO A 416 23.77 -2.44 -2.22
CA PRO A 416 24.07 -1.45 -3.24
C PRO A 416 23.40 -1.75 -4.59
N GLN A 417 22.70 -0.77 -5.16
CA GLN A 417 21.98 -0.93 -6.43
C GLN A 417 22.76 -0.40 -7.65
N ALA A 418 23.79 0.41 -7.40
CA ALA A 418 24.64 1.03 -8.42
C ALA A 418 26.12 0.73 -8.15
N ASN A 419 26.93 0.69 -9.20
CA ASN A 419 28.38 0.49 -9.12
C ASN A 419 29.14 1.57 -9.92
N PRO A 420 30.27 2.12 -9.41
CA PRO A 420 30.89 1.91 -8.08
C PRO A 420 30.06 2.49 -6.94
N VAL A 421 30.30 2.01 -5.71
CA VAL A 421 29.69 2.55 -4.49
C VAL A 421 30.53 3.73 -3.99
N ASP A 422 29.95 4.93 -4.02
CA ASP A 422 30.52 6.17 -3.51
C ASP A 422 29.46 6.97 -2.73
N SER A 423 29.75 8.22 -2.36
CA SER A 423 28.81 9.05 -1.59
C SER A 423 27.52 9.43 -2.34
N GLN A 424 27.49 9.26 -3.67
CA GLN A 424 26.33 9.54 -4.52
C GLN A 424 25.59 8.27 -4.92
N THR A 425 26.23 7.10 -4.91
CA THR A 425 25.59 5.83 -5.29
C THR A 425 25.31 4.90 -4.11
N LEU A 426 25.83 5.22 -2.92
CA LEU A 426 25.59 4.44 -1.71
C LEU A 426 24.09 4.36 -1.42
N ASN A 427 23.64 3.14 -1.13
CA ASN A 427 22.29 2.91 -0.68
C ASN A 427 22.13 3.32 0.80
N TYR A 428 21.65 4.54 1.02
CA TYR A 428 21.43 5.09 2.37
C TYR A 428 20.16 4.56 3.06
N SER A 429 19.43 3.58 2.49
CA SER A 429 18.27 2.95 3.13
C SER A 429 18.58 2.44 4.54
N ILE A 430 19.78 1.87 4.75
CA ILE A 430 20.19 1.38 6.08
C ILE A 430 20.23 2.48 7.14
N VAL A 431 20.61 3.70 6.75
CA VAL A 431 20.65 4.85 7.66
C VAL A 431 19.23 5.25 8.03
N CYS A 432 18.32 5.34 7.05
CA CYS A 432 16.91 5.65 7.29
C CYS A 432 16.23 4.60 8.19
N VAL A 433 16.43 3.31 7.91
CA VAL A 433 15.94 2.21 8.74
C VAL A 433 16.53 2.26 10.15
N GLY A 434 17.83 2.53 10.26
CA GLY A 434 18.53 2.69 11.53
C GLY A 434 17.98 3.85 12.37
N ILE A 435 17.71 5.01 11.76
CA ILE A 435 17.09 6.15 12.44
C ILE A 435 15.72 5.79 12.99
N VAL A 436 14.90 5.05 12.24
CA VAL A 436 13.57 4.63 12.69
C VAL A 436 13.64 3.56 13.77
N ALA A 437 14.56 2.61 13.66
CA ALA A 437 14.81 1.63 14.71
C ALA A 437 15.27 2.32 16.01
N LEU A 438 16.22 3.25 15.91
CA LEU A 438 16.71 4.04 17.04
C LEU A 438 15.61 4.91 17.66
N TYR A 439 14.78 5.55 16.85
CA TYR A 439 13.67 6.36 17.34
C TYR A 439 12.62 5.48 18.03
N SER A 440 12.14 4.43 17.37
CA SER A 440 11.08 3.56 17.90
C SER A 440 11.52 2.85 19.18
N VAL A 441 12.70 2.22 19.18
CA VAL A 441 13.25 1.48 20.33
C VAL A 441 13.77 2.44 21.40
N GLY A 442 14.47 3.50 21.01
CA GLY A 442 14.99 4.49 21.96
C GLY A 442 13.86 5.20 22.71
N PHE A 443 12.82 5.65 21.99
CA PHE A 443 11.66 6.27 22.61
C PHE A 443 10.85 5.28 23.46
N TRP A 444 10.81 4.01 23.09
CA TRP A 444 10.27 2.94 23.94
C TRP A 444 10.99 2.84 25.28
N LEU A 445 12.33 2.73 25.24
CA LEU A 445 13.17 2.55 26.42
C LEU A 445 13.15 3.78 27.34
N ILE A 446 13.14 4.98 26.76
CA ILE A 446 13.20 6.24 27.50
C ILE A 446 11.84 6.59 28.11
N SER A 447 10.74 6.40 27.37
CA SER A 447 9.43 6.97 27.73
C SER A 447 8.28 5.99 27.55
N ALA A 448 8.07 5.45 26.35
CA ALA A 448 6.81 4.80 26.00
C ALA A 448 6.49 3.55 26.83
N ARG A 449 7.51 2.81 27.30
CA ARG A 449 7.30 1.65 28.19
C ARG A 449 6.53 1.98 29.48
N ASN A 450 6.52 3.24 29.90
CA ASN A 450 5.90 3.67 31.16
C ASN A 450 4.42 4.06 31.00
N TRP A 451 3.94 4.29 29.77
CA TRP A 451 2.60 4.85 29.54
C TRP A 451 1.84 4.25 28.35
N PHE A 452 2.51 3.56 27.42
CA PHE A 452 1.85 2.92 26.29
C PHE A 452 1.44 1.49 26.68
N SER A 453 0.14 1.23 26.74
CA SER A 453 -0.42 -0.06 27.14
C SER A 453 -0.84 -0.94 25.95
N GLY A 454 -0.60 -0.49 24.72
CA GLY A 454 -1.12 -1.13 23.51
C GLY A 454 -2.53 -0.67 23.12
N PRO A 455 -3.12 -1.26 22.07
CA PRO A 455 -4.43 -0.87 21.57
C PRO A 455 -5.53 -1.12 22.61
N ILE A 456 -6.47 -0.18 22.71
CA ILE A 456 -7.61 -0.31 23.60
C ILE A 456 -8.51 -1.43 23.07
N ARG A 457 -8.61 -2.55 23.80
CA ARG A 457 -9.49 -3.66 23.40
C ARG A 457 -10.94 -3.17 23.42
N GLN A 458 -11.64 -3.22 22.28
CA GLN A 458 -13.05 -2.79 22.17
C GLN A 458 -13.95 -3.51 23.20
N ILE A 459 -13.64 -4.76 23.54
CA ILE A 459 -14.36 -5.55 24.55
C ILE A 459 -14.22 -4.92 25.96
N SER A 460 -13.06 -4.33 26.26
CA SER A 460 -12.83 -3.61 27.52
C SER A 460 -13.42 -2.20 27.56
N ALA A 461 -13.81 -1.61 26.42
CA ALA A 461 -14.56 -0.34 26.41
C ALA A 461 -16.01 -0.52 26.90
N THR A 462 -16.59 -1.71 26.64
CA THR A 462 -17.88 -2.13 27.20
C THR A 462 -17.77 -2.44 28.69
N GLU A 463 -16.67 -3.06 29.14
CA GLU A 463 -16.41 -3.33 30.57
C GLU A 463 -16.00 -2.07 31.37
N MET A 464 -15.38 -1.07 30.73
CA MET A 464 -15.05 0.24 31.35
C MET A 464 -16.22 1.24 31.32
N GLY A 465 -17.44 0.81 30.99
CA GLY A 465 -18.64 1.62 31.13
C GLY A 465 -18.71 2.83 30.20
N VAL A 466 -17.94 2.87 29.12
CA VAL A 466 -18.12 3.89 28.07
C VAL A 466 -19.21 3.38 27.13
N SER A 467 -20.46 3.49 27.59
CA SER A 467 -21.62 3.26 26.72
C SER A 467 -21.58 4.26 25.57
N ASN A 468 -21.79 3.79 24.34
CA ASN A 468 -22.21 4.62 23.22
C ASN A 468 -23.64 5.15 23.50
N THR A 469 -23.77 6.08 24.44
CA THR A 469 -24.96 6.91 24.59
C THR A 469 -24.88 8.04 23.58
N SER A 470 -25.32 7.78 22.33
CA SER A 470 -25.84 8.85 21.47
C SER A 470 -26.67 8.42 20.25
N GLU A 471 -26.88 7.13 19.94
CA GLU A 471 -27.72 6.76 18.77
C GLU A 471 -28.98 5.96 19.11
N SER A 472 -28.97 5.14 20.16
CA SER A 472 -30.17 4.37 20.57
C SER A 472 -31.21 5.21 21.34
N GLU A 473 -30.78 6.22 22.10
CA GLU A 473 -31.70 7.10 22.84
C GLU A 473 -32.39 8.14 21.94
N VAL A 474 -31.74 8.57 20.85
CA VAL A 474 -32.37 9.49 19.87
C VAL A 474 -33.45 8.77 19.07
N SER A 475 -33.20 7.52 18.66
CA SER A 475 -34.19 6.69 17.95
C SER A 475 -35.42 6.34 18.80
N ASN A 476 -35.24 6.10 20.11
CA ASN A 476 -36.37 5.80 21.00
C ASN A 476 -37.13 7.06 21.43
N ASN A 477 -36.48 8.22 21.62
CA ASN A 477 -37.19 9.47 21.90
C ASN A 477 -37.96 10.02 20.69
N GLU A 478 -37.48 9.80 19.46
CA GLU A 478 -38.22 10.17 18.25
C GLU A 478 -39.43 9.25 17.99
N ARG A 479 -39.33 7.96 18.33
CA ARG A 479 -40.46 7.03 18.27
C ARG A 479 -41.51 7.31 19.36
N ALA A 480 -41.10 7.68 20.57
CA ALA A 480 -42.02 8.05 21.65
C ALA A 480 -42.76 9.37 21.39
N LYS A 481 -42.08 10.38 20.81
CA LYS A 481 -42.73 11.65 20.43
C LYS A 481 -43.75 11.52 19.30
N ASN A 482 -43.53 10.59 18.35
CA ASN A 482 -44.47 10.33 17.26
C ASN A 482 -45.68 9.48 17.67
N SER A 483 -45.65 8.80 18.83
CA SER A 483 -46.82 8.07 19.36
C SER A 483 -47.76 8.94 20.20
N GLU A 484 -47.31 10.08 20.73
CA GLU A 484 -48.15 10.98 21.54
C GLU A 484 -48.92 12.03 20.72
N THR A 485 -48.70 12.13 19.40
CA THR A 485 -49.38 13.10 18.51
C THR A 485 -50.47 12.49 17.63
N ARG A 486 -50.88 11.24 17.90
CA ARG A 486 -52.08 10.63 17.28
C ARG A 486 -53.06 10.18 18.35
N TYR A 487 -53.82 11.13 18.90
CA TYR A 487 -55.19 10.93 19.37
C TYR A 487 -55.97 12.23 19.18
#